data_AF-A0A8S9NGM6-F1
#
_entry.id   AF-A0A8S9NGM6-F1
#
_cell.length_a   1.000
_cell.length_b   1.000
_cell.length_c   1.000
_cell.angle_alpha   90.00
_cell.angle_beta   90.00
_cell.angle_gamma   90.00
#
_symmetry.space_group_name_H-M   'P 1'
#
loop_
_entity.id
_entity.type
_entity.pdbx_description
1 polymer ?
#
loop_
_entity_poly.entity_id
_entity_poly.type
_entity_poly.pdbx_seq_one_letter_code
_entity_poly.pdbx_strand_id
1 'polypeptide(L)'
;MKAALDIFYNDYSIKFTLEHAWRELRHDKKWCSSFLAKGNAKEKRKQALEADGEDAVGAGESRPIGVKAAKASLKRKKNGRDEELEKIQGIMEMKDKISKRKVLERLLAKTDDLSEMETSLTLKLMSEML
;
A
#
# COMPACT_ATOMS: atom_id res chain seq x y z
N MET A 1 -24.56 -17.46 3.64
CA MET A 1 -23.49 -17.22 2.63
C MET A 1 -23.96 -17.47 1.20
N LYS A 2 -24.80 -18.48 0.93
CA LYS A 2 -25.31 -18.78 -0.42
C LYS A 2 -26.12 -17.64 -1.06
N ALA A 3 -27.08 -17.06 -0.31
CA ALA A 3 -27.92 -15.97 -0.81
C ALA A 3 -27.15 -14.71 -1.24
N ALA A 4 -26.09 -14.31 -0.53
CA ALA A 4 -25.30 -13.14 -0.91
C ALA A 4 -24.49 -13.36 -2.20
N LEU A 5 -23.99 -14.58 -2.41
CA LEU A 5 -23.30 -14.96 -3.64
C LEU A 5 -24.27 -15.02 -4.83
N ASP A 6 -25.49 -15.51 -4.59
CA ASP A 6 -26.54 -15.59 -5.61
C ASP A 6 -27.05 -14.20 -6.00
N ILE A 7 -27.20 -13.27 -5.05
CA ILE A 7 -27.52 -11.85 -5.33
C ILE A 7 -26.41 -11.19 -6.16
N PHE A 8 -25.14 -11.32 -5.73
CA PHE A 8 -24.02 -10.75 -6.47
C PHE A 8 -23.92 -11.30 -7.90
N TYR A 9 -24.14 -12.61 -8.06
CA TYR A 9 -24.16 -13.22 -9.38
C TYR A 9 -25.33 -12.73 -10.23
N ASN A 10 -26.50 -12.51 -9.64
CA ASN A 10 -27.66 -11.98 -10.34
C ASN A 10 -27.43 -10.54 -10.83
N ASP A 11 -26.77 -9.71 -10.04
CA ASP A 11 -26.54 -8.29 -10.36
C ASP A 11 -25.39 -8.08 -11.34
N TYR A 12 -24.31 -8.86 -11.21
CA TYR A 12 -23.07 -8.65 -11.96
C TYR A 12 -22.75 -9.76 -12.96
N SER A 13 -23.47 -10.88 -12.97
CA SER A 13 -23.22 -12.08 -13.78
C SER A 13 -21.81 -12.68 -13.64
N ILE A 14 -21.09 -12.30 -12.57
CA ILE A 14 -19.73 -12.73 -12.26
C ILE A 14 -19.77 -13.60 -11.00
N LYS A 15 -19.10 -14.75 -11.03
CA LYS A 15 -18.95 -15.59 -9.83
C LYS A 15 -18.02 -14.87 -8.86
N PHE A 16 -18.51 -14.57 -7.66
CA PHE A 16 -17.70 -13.95 -6.62
C PHE A 16 -16.56 -14.88 -6.21
N THR A 17 -15.34 -14.56 -6.65
CA THR A 17 -14.13 -15.27 -6.26
C THR A 17 -13.49 -14.57 -5.07
N LEU A 18 -13.26 -15.30 -3.99
CA LEU A 18 -12.58 -14.80 -2.79
C LEU A 18 -11.14 -14.32 -3.09
N GLU A 19 -10.59 -14.62 -4.27
CA GLU A 19 -9.28 -14.16 -4.74
C GLU A 19 -9.18 -12.62 -4.73
N HIS A 20 -10.24 -11.92 -5.17
CA HIS A 20 -10.23 -10.46 -5.24
C HIS A 20 -10.19 -9.85 -3.82
N ALA A 21 -11.08 -10.30 -2.95
CA ALA A 21 -11.08 -9.91 -1.54
C ALA A 21 -9.74 -10.24 -0.84
N TRP A 22 -9.15 -11.40 -1.15
CA TRP A 22 -7.86 -11.81 -0.60
C TRP A 22 -6.70 -10.95 -1.12
N ARG A 23 -6.68 -10.60 -2.41
CA ARG A 23 -5.68 -9.70 -3.00
C ARG A 23 -5.72 -8.30 -2.39
N GLU A 24 -6.91 -7.81 -2.07
CA GLU A 24 -7.08 -6.52 -1.39
C GLU A 24 -6.66 -6.57 0.08
N LEU A 25 -7.00 -7.66 0.80
CA LEU A 25 -6.79 -7.75 2.24
C LEU A 25 -5.40 -8.26 2.65
N ARG A 26 -4.62 -8.90 1.76
CA ARG A 26 -3.32 -9.52 2.11
C ARG A 26 -2.25 -8.53 2.60
N HIS A 27 -2.43 -7.24 2.34
CA HIS A 27 -1.53 -6.18 2.81
C HIS A 27 -2.14 -5.33 3.93
N ASP A 28 -3.40 -5.59 4.32
CA ASP A 28 -4.03 -4.88 5.43
C ASP A 28 -3.42 -5.33 6.78
N LYS A 29 -2.73 -4.40 7.43
CA LYS A 29 -1.96 -4.68 8.66
C LYS A 29 -2.84 -5.09 9.85
N LYS A 30 -4.11 -4.68 9.89
CA LYS A 30 -5.05 -5.11 10.95
C LYS A 30 -5.55 -6.53 10.70
N TRP A 31 -5.81 -6.87 9.44
CA TRP A 31 -6.24 -8.20 9.04
C TRP A 31 -5.13 -9.26 9.24
N CYS A 32 -3.90 -8.96 8.81
CA CYS A 32 -2.76 -9.86 8.99
C CYS A 32 -2.45 -10.16 10.47
N SER A 33 -2.60 -9.17 11.37
CA SER A 33 -2.41 -9.38 12.81
C SER A 33 -3.49 -10.26 13.44
N SER A 34 -4.72 -10.24 12.92
CA SER A 34 -5.81 -11.07 13.43
C SER A 34 -5.68 -12.54 12.95
N PHE A 35 -5.16 -12.75 11.75
CA PHE A 35 -4.99 -14.09 11.17
C PHE A 35 -3.83 -14.89 11.80
N LEU A 36 -2.74 -14.21 12.20
CA LEU A 36 -1.61 -14.87 12.89
C LEU A 36 -1.96 -15.37 14.30
N ALA A 37 -3.05 -14.88 14.91
CA ALA A 37 -3.42 -15.21 16.28
C ALA A 37 -4.20 -16.53 16.44
N LYS A 38 -4.58 -17.21 15.34
CA LYS A 38 -5.40 -18.44 15.39
C LYS A 38 -4.91 -19.50 14.42
N GLY A 39 -3.69 -19.99 14.65
CA GLY A 39 -3.15 -21.19 14.03
C GLY A 39 -2.54 -22.09 15.09
N ASN A 40 -3.35 -22.98 15.65
CA ASN A 40 -2.92 -24.05 16.53
C ASN A 40 -2.33 -25.21 15.73
N ALA A 41 -1.01 -25.27 15.54
CA ALA A 41 -0.33 -26.53 15.24
C ALA A 41 1.16 -26.45 15.62
N LYS A 42 1.52 -27.25 16.64
CA LYS A 42 2.84 -27.78 16.99
C LYS A 42 4.00 -27.38 16.07
N GLU A 43 4.92 -26.56 16.58
CA GLU A 43 6.34 -26.82 16.33
C GLU A 43 7.23 -26.35 17.48
N LYS A 44 7.99 -27.31 18.01
CA LYS A 44 8.98 -27.15 19.06
C LYS A 44 10.03 -26.10 18.65
N ARG A 45 10.22 -25.07 19.47
CA ARG A 45 11.60 -24.65 19.79
C ARG A 45 11.69 -24.08 21.18
N LYS A 46 12.41 -24.86 22.01
CA LYS A 46 12.86 -24.55 23.36
C LYS A 46 13.58 -23.21 23.38
N GLN A 47 13.32 -22.41 24.41
CA GLN A 47 14.40 -21.84 25.21
C GLN A 47 13.93 -21.83 26.66
N ALA A 48 14.44 -22.81 27.40
CA ALA A 48 14.44 -22.84 28.84
C ALA A 48 15.70 -22.09 29.31
N LEU A 49 15.54 -21.18 30.26
CA LEU A 49 16.54 -20.91 31.29
C LEU A 49 15.85 -20.25 32.48
N GLU A 50 15.49 -21.14 33.41
CA GLU A 50 15.50 -21.02 34.86
C GLU A 50 15.96 -19.69 35.45
N ALA A 51 15.13 -19.10 36.29
CA ALA A 51 15.56 -18.34 37.46
C ALA A 51 14.52 -18.50 38.56
N ASP A 52 14.96 -19.23 39.58
CA ASP A 52 14.34 -19.54 40.88
C ASP A 52 13.99 -18.27 41.69
N GLY A 53 12.97 -18.37 42.55
CA GLY A 53 12.50 -17.26 43.38
C GLY A 53 11.17 -17.55 44.08
N GLU A 54 11.31 -18.04 45.31
CA GLU A 54 10.30 -18.51 46.26
C GLU A 54 9.42 -17.42 46.94
N ASP A 55 8.14 -17.80 47.09
CA ASP A 55 7.12 -17.51 48.13
C ASP A 55 6.66 -16.08 48.53
N ALA A 56 5.32 -15.90 48.51
CA ALA A 56 4.45 -15.32 49.55
C ALA A 56 3.31 -14.40 49.02
N VAL A 57 2.12 -15.01 48.93
CA VAL A 57 0.75 -14.51 49.19
C VAL A 57 0.46 -12.99 49.08
N GLY A 58 -0.37 -12.62 48.10
CA GLY A 58 -1.10 -11.35 48.06
C GLY A 58 -2.11 -11.29 46.92
N ALA A 59 -3.38 -11.58 47.21
CA ALA A 59 -4.48 -11.51 46.26
C ALA A 59 -4.67 -10.07 45.74
N GLY A 60 -4.45 -9.88 44.44
CA GLY A 60 -4.74 -8.66 43.72
C GLY A 60 -4.47 -8.86 42.23
N GLU A 61 -5.49 -9.29 41.49
CA GLU A 61 -5.43 -9.47 40.03
C GLU A 61 -4.92 -8.19 39.34
N SER A 62 -3.64 -8.22 38.97
CA SER A 62 -2.96 -7.19 38.22
C SER A 62 -3.47 -7.18 36.79
N ARG A 63 -4.51 -6.35 36.56
CA ARG A 63 -4.94 -5.97 35.21
C ARG A 63 -3.73 -5.48 34.41
N PRO A 64 -3.55 -5.88 33.14
CA PRO A 64 -2.37 -5.50 32.38
C PRO A 64 -2.34 -3.99 32.13
N ILE A 65 -1.23 -3.38 32.54
CA ILE A 65 -0.80 -2.04 32.14
C ILE A 65 -0.72 -2.02 30.61
N GLY A 66 -1.57 -1.23 29.96
CA GLY A 66 -1.51 -1.11 28.50
C GLY A 66 -2.65 -0.37 27.81
N VAL A 67 -3.78 -0.12 28.47
CA VAL A 67 -4.97 0.43 27.79
C VAL A 67 -5.01 1.98 27.74
N LYS A 68 -3.96 2.70 28.20
CA LYS A 68 -3.94 4.17 28.18
C LYS A 68 -3.16 4.84 27.03
N ALA A 69 -2.44 4.10 26.19
CA ALA A 69 -1.65 4.71 25.10
C ALA A 69 -2.36 4.76 23.72
N ALA A 70 -3.42 3.97 23.52
CA ALA A 70 -4.03 3.78 22.20
C ALA A 70 -4.85 4.98 21.67
N LYS A 71 -5.24 5.94 22.52
CA LYS A 71 -6.00 7.12 22.08
C LYS A 71 -5.13 8.30 21.61
N ALA A 72 -3.82 8.28 21.86
CA ALA A 72 -2.91 9.37 21.47
C ALA A 72 -2.30 9.23 20.06
N SER A 73 -2.35 8.04 19.45
CA SER A 73 -1.72 7.79 18.14
C SER A 73 -2.60 8.15 16.94
N LEU A 74 -3.91 8.39 17.13
CA LEU A 74 -4.80 8.76 16.04
C LEU A 74 -4.53 10.17 15.49
N LYS A 75 -3.91 11.06 16.28
CA LYS A 75 -3.55 12.42 15.84
C LYS A 75 -2.26 12.50 15.00
N ARG A 76 -1.44 11.45 14.92
CA ARG A 76 -0.12 11.50 14.26
C ARG A 76 -0.05 10.91 12.85
N LYS A 77 -1.14 10.31 12.33
CA LYS A 77 -1.14 9.60 11.02
C LYS A 77 -1.70 10.42 9.84
N LYS A 78 -1.74 11.74 9.92
CA LYS A 78 -2.10 12.57 8.76
C LYS A 78 -0.92 12.70 7.78
N ASN A 79 0.29 12.87 8.32
CA ASN A 79 1.48 13.25 7.55
C ASN A 79 1.96 12.19 6.55
N GLY A 80 2.00 10.91 6.93
CA GLY A 80 2.57 9.87 6.07
C GLY A 80 1.79 9.56 4.78
N ARG A 81 0.48 9.87 4.73
CA ARG A 81 -0.30 9.73 3.49
C ARG A 81 -0.07 10.90 2.53
N ASP A 82 0.07 12.10 3.09
CA ASP A 82 0.35 13.30 2.29
C ASP A 82 1.76 13.20 1.68
N GLU A 83 2.75 12.69 2.42
CA GLU A 83 4.11 12.41 1.93
C GLU A 83 4.14 11.36 0.79
N GLU A 84 3.31 10.32 0.88
CA GLU A 84 3.20 9.29 -0.17
C GLU A 84 2.57 9.85 -1.45
N LEU A 85 1.54 10.70 -1.32
CA LEU A 85 0.92 11.39 -2.44
C LEU A 85 1.88 12.37 -3.12
N GLU A 86 2.65 13.14 -2.34
CA GLU A 86 3.67 14.05 -2.86
C GLU A 86 4.74 13.29 -3.66
N LYS A 87 5.17 12.13 -3.16
CA LYS A 87 6.13 11.27 -3.87
C LYS A 87 5.58 10.75 -5.20
N ILE A 88 4.30 10.33 -5.22
CA ILE A 88 3.63 9.88 -6.46
C ILE A 88 3.53 11.04 -7.46
N GLN A 89 3.16 12.22 -6.99
CA GLN A 89 3.06 13.43 -7.81
C GLN A 89 4.42 13.76 -8.46
N GLY A 90 5.51 13.73 -7.68
CA GLY A 90 6.85 13.95 -8.22
C GLY A 90 7.27 12.92 -9.26
N ILE A 91 6.93 11.64 -9.08
CA ILE A 91 7.17 10.59 -10.09
C ILE A 91 6.37 10.86 -11.37
N MET A 92 5.12 11.30 -11.25
CA MET A 92 4.25 11.58 -12.39
C MET A 92 4.78 12.76 -13.21
N GLU A 93 5.25 13.82 -12.56
CA GLU A 93 5.89 14.96 -13.21
C GLU A 93 7.20 14.58 -13.90
N MET A 94 8.04 13.76 -13.27
CA MET A 94 9.26 13.25 -13.90
C MET A 94 8.93 12.40 -15.13
N LYS A 95 7.89 11.57 -15.06
CA LYS A 95 7.43 10.75 -16.20
C LYS A 95 6.94 11.60 -17.35
N ASP A 96 6.22 12.69 -17.08
CA ASP A 96 5.76 13.62 -18.12
C ASP A 96 6.96 14.27 -18.84
N LYS A 97 7.93 14.79 -18.07
CA LYS A 97 9.18 15.35 -18.61
C LYS A 97 9.94 14.36 -19.50
N ILE A 98 10.08 13.10 -19.05
CA ILE A 98 10.74 12.04 -19.85
C ILE A 98 9.95 11.75 -21.14
N SER A 99 8.62 11.73 -21.06
CA SER A 99 7.76 11.45 -22.21
C SER A 99 7.88 12.54 -23.27
N LYS A 100 7.86 13.81 -22.86
CA LYS A 100 8.10 14.96 -23.75
C LYS A 100 9.47 14.90 -24.43
N ARG A 101 10.53 14.57 -23.68
CA ARG A 101 11.89 14.38 -24.24
C ARG A 101 11.93 13.27 -25.29
N LYS A 102 11.28 12.13 -25.04
CA LYS A 102 11.20 11.02 -26.02
C LYS A 102 10.48 11.41 -27.30
N VAL A 103 9.41 12.22 -27.20
CA VAL A 103 8.71 12.74 -28.38
C VAL A 103 9.64 13.67 -29.17
N LEU A 104 10.35 14.57 -28.48
CA LEU A 104 11.31 15.47 -29.11
C LEU A 104 12.44 14.70 -29.81
N GLU A 105 13.05 13.70 -29.15
CA GLU A 105 14.08 12.84 -29.74
C GLU A 105 13.60 12.15 -31.02
N ARG A 106 12.35 11.63 -31.03
CA ARG A 106 11.77 11.00 -32.22
C ARG A 106 11.56 11.99 -33.34
N LEU A 107 11.14 13.22 -33.06
CA LEU A 107 10.95 14.25 -34.07
C LEU A 107 12.29 14.70 -34.65
N LEU A 108 13.30 14.89 -33.81
CA LEU A 108 14.67 15.24 -34.24
C LEU A 108 15.35 14.11 -35.03
N ALA A 109 14.97 12.86 -34.80
CA ALA A 109 15.50 11.70 -35.52
C ALA A 109 14.87 11.51 -36.91
N LYS A 110 13.77 12.19 -37.24
CA LYS A 110 13.18 12.14 -38.58
C LYS A 110 14.13 12.84 -39.56
N THR A 111 14.49 12.14 -40.63
CA THR A 111 15.36 12.65 -41.70
C THR A 111 14.58 13.39 -42.79
N ASP A 112 13.26 13.24 -42.81
CA ASP A 112 12.37 13.88 -43.77
C ASP A 112 11.98 15.30 -43.29
N ASP A 113 11.60 16.18 -44.22
CA ASP A 113 11.15 17.52 -43.90
C ASP A 113 9.94 17.46 -42.95
N LEU A 114 10.10 18.10 -41.78
CA LEU A 114 9.04 18.17 -40.78
C LEU A 114 7.90 19.07 -41.28
N SER A 115 6.66 18.64 -41.01
CA SER A 115 5.49 19.50 -41.25
C SER A 115 5.54 20.77 -40.39
N GLU A 116 4.92 21.85 -40.83
CA GLU A 116 4.78 23.11 -40.06
C GLU A 116 4.24 22.89 -38.64
N MET A 117 3.34 21.92 -38.46
CA MET A 117 2.83 21.56 -37.13
C MET A 117 3.90 20.88 -36.27
N GLU A 118 4.72 20.02 -36.86
CA GLU A 118 5.77 19.29 -36.15
C GLU A 118 6.95 20.21 -35.80
N THR A 119 7.30 21.16 -36.67
CA THR A 119 8.31 22.18 -36.39
C THR A 119 7.86 23.08 -35.24
N SER A 120 6.59 23.53 -35.25
CA SER A 120 6.00 24.29 -34.15
C SER A 120 6.06 23.52 -32.82
N LEU A 121 5.69 22.24 -32.83
CA LEU A 121 5.73 21.40 -31.64
C LEU A 121 7.17 21.16 -31.15
N THR A 122 8.12 20.97 -32.06
CA THR A 122 9.55 20.83 -31.75
C THR A 122 10.08 22.09 -31.06
N LEU A 123 9.81 23.29 -31.62
CA LEU A 123 10.23 24.56 -31.02
C LEU A 123 9.62 24.76 -29.64
N LYS A 124 8.33 24.43 -29.46
CA LYS A 124 7.65 24.53 -28.17
C LYS A 124 8.28 23.60 -27.12
N LEU A 125 8.53 22.34 -27.47
CA LEU A 125 9.17 21.38 -26.58
C LEU A 125 10.61 21.79 -26.22
N MET A 126 11.36 22.34 -27.18
CA MET A 126 12.70 22.89 -26.91
C MET A 126 12.64 24.08 -25.96
N SER A 127 11.68 24.99 -26.14
CA SER A 127 11.49 26.14 -25.24
C SER A 127 11.04 25.75 -23.83
N GLU A 128 10.27 24.66 -23.66
CA GLU A 128 9.90 24.15 -22.33
C GLU A 128 11.10 23.51 -21.59
N MET A 129 12.17 23.18 -22.31
CA MET A 129 13.37 22.52 -21.77
C MET A 129 14.52 23.48 -21.44
N LEU A 130 14.50 24.69 -22.00
CA LEU A 130 15.43 25.79 -21.70
C LEU A 130 14.96 26.57 -20.46
#